data_AF-A0A3B9AGW9-F1
#
_entry.id   AF-A0A3B9AGW9-F1
#
_cell.length_a   1.000
_cell.length_b   1.000
_cell.length_c   1.000
_cell.angle_alpha   90.00
_cell.angle_beta   90.00
_cell.angle_gamma   90.00
#
_symmetry.space_group_name_H-M   'P 1'
#
loop_
_entity.id
_entity.type
_entity.pdbx_description
1 polymer ?
#
loop_
_entity_poly.entity_id
_entity_poly.type
_entity_poly.pdbx_seq_one_letter_code
_entity_poly.pdbx_strand_id
1 'polypeptide(L)'
;MKKIMLRQGIKSLQDPKSLVSRYVGSFAWTILVLITLMSFLLYLMYWKTNRLYVEHFIFTMHQQSGAFMILTLLFAFNDYILDIEWLGLPTIAWIGISLLLAMKRFYRRSWPWTVLMWMVFCVLYLLLMILEFIVTLLVVNV
;
A
#
# COMPACT_ATOMS: atom_id res chain seq x y z
N MET A 1 23.94 -6.87 23.88
CA MET A 1 22.76 -6.53 23.05
C MET A 1 22.88 -5.17 22.34
N LYS A 2 23.12 -4.03 23.04
CA LYS A 2 23.23 -2.70 22.40
C LYS A 2 24.30 -2.54 21.30
N LYS A 3 25.46 -3.22 21.41
CA LYS A 3 26.55 -3.14 20.41
C LYS A 3 26.24 -3.84 19.08
N ILE A 4 25.30 -4.79 19.06
CA ILE A 4 24.94 -5.54 17.85
C ILE A 4 23.99 -4.69 16.98
N MET A 5 22.99 -4.05 17.59
CA MET A 5 22.08 -3.10 16.90
C MET A 5 22.81 -1.90 16.30
N LEU A 6 23.82 -1.35 17.00
CA LEU A 6 24.60 -0.20 16.49
C LEU A 6 25.47 -0.56 15.28
N ARG A 7 26.05 -1.77 15.25
CA ARG A 7 26.80 -2.25 14.08
C ARG A 7 25.89 -2.57 12.89
N GLN A 8 24.68 -3.05 13.14
CA GLN A 8 23.70 -3.35 12.08
C GLN A 8 23.19 -2.08 11.39
N GLY A 9 22.94 -1.00 12.14
CA GLY A 9 22.60 0.31 11.56
C GLY A 9 23.69 0.86 10.63
N ILE A 10 24.96 0.65 10.97
CA ILE A 10 26.10 1.11 10.15
C ILE A 10 26.28 0.22 8.90
N LYS A 11 26.05 -1.10 9.01
CA LYS A 11 26.10 -2.02 7.86
C LYS A 11 24.97 -1.77 6.85
N SER A 12 23.80 -1.33 7.33
CA SER A 12 22.66 -0.93 6.50
C SER A 12 22.96 0.29 5.61
N LEU A 13 23.94 1.11 5.96
CA LEU A 13 24.37 2.26 5.15
C LEU A 13 25.47 1.91 4.13
N GLN A 14 26.15 0.78 4.31
CA GLN A 14 27.29 0.39 3.46
C GLN A 14 26.88 -0.37 2.17
N ASP A 15 25.78 -1.13 2.16
CA ASP A 15 25.35 -1.94 1.00
C ASP A 15 23.86 -1.74 0.62
N PRO A 16 23.45 -0.54 0.19
CA PRO A 16 22.06 -0.24 -0.16
C PRO A 16 21.51 -1.12 -1.30
N LYS A 17 22.36 -1.54 -2.23
CA LYS A 17 21.95 -2.42 -3.35
C LYS A 17 21.53 -3.82 -2.88
N SER A 18 22.21 -4.36 -1.87
CA SER A 18 21.87 -5.67 -1.31
C SER A 18 20.55 -5.64 -0.53
N LEU A 19 20.27 -4.52 0.15
CA LEU A 19 19.03 -4.29 0.88
C LEU A 19 17.84 -4.19 -0.06
N VAL A 20 17.96 -3.39 -1.14
CA VAL A 20 16.89 -3.24 -2.14
C VAL A 20 16.54 -4.58 -2.80
N SER A 21 17.55 -5.37 -3.19
CA SER A 21 17.33 -6.71 -3.77
C SER A 21 16.57 -7.66 -2.83
N ARG A 22 16.94 -7.71 -1.54
CA ARG A 22 16.23 -8.53 -0.54
C ARG A 22 14.82 -8.02 -0.26
N TYR A 23 14.62 -6.70 -0.27
CA TYR A 23 13.31 -6.07 -0.10
C TYR A 23 12.36 -6.44 -1.24
N VAL A 24 12.83 -6.30 -2.48
CA VAL A 24 12.05 -6.64 -3.67
C VAL A 24 11.67 -8.12 -3.66
N GLY A 25 12.56 -9.00 -3.19
CA GLY A 25 12.26 -10.42 -3.02
C GLY A 25 11.15 -10.72 -2.00
N SER A 26 10.96 -9.86 -0.99
CA SER A 26 9.93 -10.01 0.06
C SER A 26 8.66 -9.19 -0.22
N PHE A 27 8.67 -8.34 -1.25
CA PHE A 27 7.65 -7.33 -1.52
C PHE A 27 6.26 -7.94 -1.80
N ALA A 28 6.21 -9.06 -2.52
CA ALA A 28 4.97 -9.76 -2.79
C ALA A 28 4.28 -10.24 -1.51
N TRP A 29 5.07 -10.77 -0.56
CA TRP A 29 4.55 -11.26 0.72
C TRP A 29 4.08 -10.11 1.62
N THR A 30 4.82 -9.00 1.67
CA THR A 30 4.43 -7.83 2.47
C THR A 30 3.12 -7.25 1.96
N ILE A 31 2.94 -7.12 0.64
CA ILE A 31 1.68 -6.63 0.07
C ILE A 31 0.51 -7.56 0.40
N LEU A 32 0.69 -8.88 0.33
CA LEU A 32 -0.38 -9.81 0.67
C LEU A 32 -0.81 -9.68 2.14
N VAL A 33 0.15 -9.50 3.05
CA VAL A 33 -0.13 -9.22 4.46
C VAL A 33 -0.89 -7.89 4.59
N LEU A 34 -0.45 -6.84 3.88
CA LEU A 34 -1.11 -5.54 3.89
C LEU A 34 -2.55 -5.61 3.41
N ILE A 35 -2.81 -6.30 2.29
CA ILE A 35 -4.15 -6.51 1.73
C ILE A 35 -5.03 -7.23 2.75
N THR A 36 -4.48 -8.26 3.41
CA THR A 36 -5.21 -9.04 4.43
C THR A 36 -5.58 -8.16 5.63
N LEU A 37 -4.63 -7.38 6.15
CA LEU A 37 -4.87 -6.46 7.27
C LEU A 37 -5.85 -5.34 6.89
N MET A 38 -5.70 -4.75 5.71
CA MET A 38 -6.58 -3.71 5.18
C MET A 38 -8.00 -4.22 4.97
N SER A 39 -8.15 -5.43 4.42
CA SER A 39 -9.44 -6.10 4.27
C SER A 39 -10.12 -6.30 5.63
N PHE A 40 -9.35 -6.72 6.63
CA PHE A 40 -9.87 -6.93 7.98
C PHE A 40 -10.30 -5.61 8.64
N LEU A 41 -9.53 -4.54 8.46
CA LEU A 41 -9.90 -3.21 8.92
C LEU A 41 -11.17 -2.70 8.23
N LEU A 42 -11.29 -2.88 6.92
CA LEU A 42 -12.51 -2.53 6.18
C LEU A 42 -13.72 -3.33 6.69
N TYR A 43 -13.54 -4.62 6.93
CA TYR A 43 -14.58 -5.46 7.52
C TYR A 43 -15.03 -4.93 8.89
N LEU A 44 -14.10 -4.50 9.75
CA LEU A 44 -14.43 -3.90 11.04
C LEU A 44 -15.14 -2.54 10.90
N MET A 45 -14.65 -1.68 10.01
CA MET A 45 -15.24 -0.36 9.74
C MET A 45 -16.65 -0.45 9.14
N TYR A 46 -16.89 -1.48 8.34
CA TYR A 46 -18.14 -1.71 7.62
C TYR A 46 -18.92 -2.92 8.13
N TRP A 47 -18.72 -3.33 9.40
CA TRP A 47 -19.36 -4.50 10.01
C TRP A 47 -20.89 -4.53 9.87
N LYS A 48 -21.54 -3.35 9.84
CA LYS A 48 -23.00 -3.23 9.66
C LYS A 48 -23.48 -3.52 8.23
N THR A 49 -22.57 -3.65 7.29
CA THR A 49 -22.88 -4.01 5.90
C THR A 49 -22.87 -5.54 5.87
N ASN A 50 -23.94 -6.17 5.38
CA ASN A 50 -24.06 -7.64 5.24
C ASN A 50 -23.13 -8.22 4.15
N ARG A 51 -21.85 -7.83 4.20
CA ARG A 51 -20.81 -8.17 3.25
C ARG A 51 -19.80 -9.08 3.93
N LEU A 52 -19.31 -10.05 3.18
CA LEU A 52 -18.38 -11.06 3.69
C LEU A 52 -16.95 -10.49 3.71
N TYR A 53 -16.13 -10.96 4.64
CA TYR A 53 -14.69 -10.63 4.68
C TYR A 53 -14.00 -10.85 3.32
N VAL A 54 -14.36 -11.93 2.62
CA VAL A 54 -13.83 -12.26 1.29
C VAL A 54 -14.13 -11.16 0.26
N GLU A 55 -15.31 -10.52 0.33
CA GLU A 55 -15.64 -9.43 -0.59
C GLU A 55 -14.77 -8.19 -0.33
N HIS A 56 -14.47 -7.86 0.94
CA HIS A 56 -13.52 -6.79 1.29
C HIS A 56 -12.09 -7.12 0.85
N PHE A 57 -11.72 -8.41 0.92
CA PHE A 57 -10.39 -8.87 0.52
C PHE A 57 -10.19 -8.72 -0.99
N ILE A 58 -11.15 -9.22 -1.78
CA ILE A 58 -11.14 -9.11 -3.24
C ILE A 58 -11.17 -7.63 -3.66
N PHE A 59 -11.96 -6.80 -2.98
CA PHE A 59 -12.00 -5.36 -3.23
C PHE A 59 -10.62 -4.71 -3.07
N THR A 60 -9.95 -4.92 -1.94
CA THR A 60 -8.63 -4.34 -1.66
C THR A 60 -7.58 -4.88 -2.63
N MET A 61 -7.62 -6.19 -2.93
CA MET A 61 -6.71 -6.82 -3.90
C MET A 61 -6.85 -6.22 -5.30
N HIS A 62 -8.09 -5.98 -5.75
CA HIS A 62 -8.35 -5.38 -7.06
C HIS A 62 -7.86 -3.93 -7.12
N GLN A 63 -8.12 -3.15 -6.07
CA GLN A 63 -7.63 -1.78 -5.99
C GLN A 63 -6.10 -1.71 -6.03
N GLN A 64 -5.41 -2.59 -5.28
CA GLN A 64 -3.96 -2.62 -5.22
C GLN A 64 -3.33 -3.06 -6.54
N SER A 65 -3.91 -4.08 -7.18
CA SER A 65 -3.50 -4.53 -8.52
C SER A 65 -3.69 -3.43 -9.57
N GLY A 66 -4.81 -2.72 -9.53
CA GLY A 66 -5.07 -1.58 -10.43
C GLY A 66 -4.07 -0.44 -10.24
N ALA A 67 -3.75 -0.10 -8.98
CA ALA A 67 -2.73 0.90 -8.67
C ALA A 67 -1.35 0.49 -9.20
N PHE A 68 -0.91 -0.75 -8.99
CA PHE A 68 0.38 -1.23 -9.50
C PHE A 68 0.43 -1.29 -11.02
N MET A 69 -0.66 -1.68 -11.67
CA MET A 69 -0.72 -1.70 -13.13
C MET A 69 -0.54 -0.29 -13.70
N ILE A 70 -1.25 0.70 -13.16
CA ILE A 70 -1.14 2.11 -13.59
C ILE A 70 0.26 2.66 -13.29
N LEU A 71 0.81 2.40 -12.11
CA LEU A 71 2.17 2.85 -11.75
C LEU A 71 3.24 2.22 -12.65
N THR A 72 3.14 0.92 -12.93
CA THR A 72 4.06 0.22 -13.84
C THR A 72 4.00 0.81 -15.24
N LEU A 73 2.79 1.09 -15.73
CA LEU A 73 2.60 1.72 -17.04
C LEU A 73 3.17 3.14 -17.04
N LEU A 74 2.94 3.93 -15.99
CA LEU A 74 3.52 5.26 -15.86
C LEU A 74 5.04 5.22 -15.91
N PHE A 75 5.69 4.37 -15.11
CA PHE A 75 7.15 4.26 -15.09
C PHE A 75 7.69 3.80 -16.45
N ALA A 76 7.08 2.78 -17.08
CA ALA A 76 7.50 2.32 -18.40
C ALA A 76 7.34 3.40 -19.48
N PHE A 77 6.23 4.14 -19.49
CA PHE A 77 6.04 5.21 -20.47
C PHE A 77 6.96 6.40 -20.21
N ASN A 78 7.23 6.74 -18.95
CA ASN A 78 8.08 7.86 -18.61
C ASN A 78 9.55 7.62 -18.98
N ASP A 79 10.07 6.42 -18.72
CA ASP A 79 11.46 6.06 -19.03
C ASP A 79 11.71 5.89 -20.53
N TYR A 80 10.73 5.38 -21.29
CA TYR A 80 10.93 4.98 -22.69
C TYR A 80 10.30 5.92 -23.74
N ILE A 81 9.30 6.74 -23.39
CA ILE A 81 8.48 7.47 -24.38
C ILE A 81 8.34 8.96 -24.05
N LEU A 82 8.03 9.31 -22.80
CA LEU A 82 7.62 10.65 -22.40
C LEU A 82 8.39 11.11 -21.15
N ASP A 83 9.44 11.91 -21.32
CA ASP A 83 10.18 12.54 -20.21
C ASP A 83 9.37 13.69 -19.59
N ILE A 84 8.24 13.35 -18.96
CA ILE A 84 7.25 14.29 -18.44
C ILE A 84 7.15 14.13 -16.91
N GLU A 85 7.90 14.97 -16.20
CA GLU A 85 8.01 14.94 -14.74
C GLU A 85 6.67 15.21 -14.00
N TRP A 86 5.72 15.92 -14.63
CA TRP A 86 4.48 16.33 -13.97
C TRP A 86 3.36 15.28 -13.98
N LEU A 87 3.55 14.11 -14.61
CA LEU A 87 2.54 13.04 -14.65
C LEU A 87 2.36 12.28 -13.33
N GLY A 88 3.28 12.42 -12.37
CA GLY A 88 3.18 11.73 -11.07
C GLY A 88 1.97 12.17 -10.24
N LEU A 89 1.77 13.49 -10.09
CA LEU A 89 0.68 14.08 -9.30
C LEU A 89 -0.72 13.65 -9.79
N PRO A 90 -1.05 13.78 -11.10
CA PRO A 90 -2.32 13.31 -11.64
C PRO A 90 -2.55 11.81 -11.41
N THR A 91 -1.49 11.00 -11.50
CA THR A 91 -1.60 9.54 -11.30
C THR A 91 -1.95 9.20 -9.86
N ILE A 92 -1.29 9.82 -8.88
CA ILE A 92 -1.61 9.64 -7.46
C ILE A 92 -3.04 10.11 -7.16
N ALA A 93 -3.44 11.26 -7.70
CA ALA A 93 -4.79 11.78 -7.55
C ALA A 93 -5.82 10.79 -8.14
N TRP A 94 -5.55 10.22 -9.32
CA TRP A 94 -6.40 9.22 -9.95
C TRP A 94 -6.57 7.95 -9.11
N ILE A 95 -5.48 7.42 -8.53
CA ILE A 95 -5.53 6.25 -7.64
C ILE A 95 -6.38 6.55 -6.39
N GLY A 96 -6.23 7.74 -5.80
CA GLY A 96 -7.02 8.16 -4.64
C GLY A 96 -8.51 8.35 -4.96
N ILE A 97 -8.82 9.03 -6.07
CA ILE A 97 -10.20 9.31 -6.51
C ILE A 97 -10.91 8.02 -6.92
N SER A 98 -10.22 7.14 -7.65
CA SER A 98 -10.79 5.84 -8.05
C SER A 98 -11.14 4.99 -6.84
N LEU A 99 -10.31 4.99 -5.78
CA LEU A 99 -10.63 4.34 -4.51
C LEU A 99 -11.88 4.92 -3.87
N LEU A 100 -12.01 6.26 -3.81
CA LEU A 100 -13.18 6.92 -3.22
C LEU A 100 -14.47 6.54 -3.96
N LEU A 101 -14.43 6.56 -5.30
CA LEU A 101 -15.57 6.16 -6.15
C LEU A 101 -15.90 4.67 -6.00
N ALA A 102 -14.87 3.82 -5.92
CA ALA A 102 -15.03 2.39 -5.71
C ALA A 102 -15.69 2.09 -4.36
N MET A 103 -15.25 2.75 -3.28
CA MET A 103 -15.88 2.65 -1.97
C MET A 103 -17.33 3.12 -2.00
N LYS A 104 -17.63 4.24 -2.67
CA LYS A 104 -18.99 4.75 -2.81
C LYS A 104 -19.91 3.73 -3.51
N ARG A 105 -19.44 3.13 -4.61
CA ARG A 105 -20.22 2.17 -5.41
C ARG A 105 -20.39 0.83 -4.70
N PHE A 106 -19.36 0.38 -4.00
CA PHE A 106 -19.33 -0.91 -3.32
C PHE A 106 -20.16 -0.91 -2.03
N TYR A 107 -19.96 0.08 -1.15
CA TYR A 107 -20.64 0.17 0.15
C TYR A 107 -21.99 0.89 0.10
N ARG A 108 -22.30 1.62 -0.98
CA ARG A 108 -23.57 2.34 -1.22
C ARG A 108 -24.05 3.22 -0.04
N ARG A 109 -23.10 3.79 0.72
CA ARG A 109 -23.38 4.64 1.89
C ARG A 109 -23.48 6.12 1.48
N SER A 110 -23.96 6.98 2.38
CA SER A 110 -24.00 8.44 2.14
C SER A 110 -22.59 9.02 1.93
N TRP A 111 -22.51 10.09 1.15
CA TRP A 111 -21.24 10.73 0.77
C TRP A 111 -20.34 11.14 1.94
N PRO A 112 -20.81 11.88 2.97
CA PRO A 112 -19.93 12.32 4.06
C PRO A 112 -19.33 11.14 4.84
N TRP A 113 -20.11 10.08 5.03
CA TRP A 113 -19.64 8.85 5.66
C TRP A 113 -18.60 8.12 4.81
N THR A 114 -18.79 8.09 3.49
CA THR A 114 -17.84 7.45 2.57
C THR A 114 -16.51 8.19 2.57
N VAL A 115 -16.53 9.52 2.51
CA VAL A 115 -15.31 10.36 2.54
C VAL A 115 -14.58 10.22 3.87
N LEU A 116 -15.29 10.22 4.99
CA LEU A 116 -14.68 10.02 6.31
C LEU A 116 -14.01 8.65 6.43
N MET A 117 -14.69 7.58 6.00
CA MET A 117 -14.13 6.23 6.02
C MET A 117 -12.96 6.08 5.03
N TRP A 118 -13.02 6.77 3.89
CA TRP A 118 -11.90 6.83 2.94
C TRP A 118 -10.67 7.52 3.54
N MET A 119 -10.85 8.66 4.23
CA MET A 119 -9.74 9.32 4.94
C MET A 119 -9.13 8.41 6.01
N VAL A 120 -9.97 7.77 6.83
CA VAL A 120 -9.51 6.81 7.84
C VAL A 120 -8.76 5.65 7.20
N PHE A 121 -9.28 5.10 6.10
CA PHE A 121 -8.62 4.03 5.36
C PHE A 121 -7.24 4.47 4.84
N CYS A 122 -7.12 5.65 4.23
CA CYS A 122 -5.84 6.19 3.77
C CYS A 122 -4.82 6.36 4.92
N VAL A 123 -5.25 6.89 6.07
CA VAL A 123 -4.38 7.04 7.24
C VAL A 123 -3.92 5.69 7.77
N LEU A 124 -4.84 4.74 7.93
CA LEU A 124 -4.51 3.39 8.40
C LEU A 124 -3.60 2.65 7.43
N TYR A 125 -3.81 2.82 6.12
CA TYR A 125 -2.94 2.27 5.09
C TYR A 125 -1.52 2.81 5.21
N LEU A 126 -1.34 4.13 5.36
CA LEU A 126 -0.02 4.73 5.55
C LEU A 126 0.66 4.23 6.83
N LEU A 127 -0.07 4.14 7.94
CA LEU A 127 0.46 3.63 9.20
C LEU A 127 0.92 2.17 9.09
N LEU A 128 0.11 1.32 8.46
CA LEU A 128 0.47 -0.08 8.26
C LEU A 128 1.60 -0.27 7.26
N MET A 129 1.67 0.55 6.21
CA MET A 129 2.80 0.56 5.28
C MET A 129 4.11 0.92 6.00
N ILE A 130 4.11 1.92 6.89
CA ILE A 130 5.28 2.28 7.70
C ILE A 130 5.66 1.13 8.63
N LEU A 131 4.68 0.50 9.27
CA LEU A 131 4.92 -0.63 10.18
C LEU A 131 5.54 -1.82 9.43
N GLU A 132 4.98 -2.21 8.29
CA GLU A 132 5.52 -3.28 7.45
C GLU A 132 6.92 -2.97 6.93
N PHE A 133 7.18 -1.71 6.59
CA PHE A 133 8.51 -1.27 6.23
C PHE A 133 9.50 -1.45 7.40
N ILE A 134 9.13 -1.07 8.62
CA ILE A 134 10.00 -1.28 9.80
C ILE A 134 10.22 -2.78 10.04
N VAL A 135 9.17 -3.60 9.98
CA VAL A 135 9.25 -5.06 10.18
C VAL A 135 10.17 -5.70 9.15
N THR A 136 10.03 -5.33 7.88
CA THR A 136 10.83 -5.90 6.79
C THR A 136 12.30 -5.50 6.92
N LEU A 137 12.60 -4.25 7.32
CA LEU A 137 13.97 -3.84 7.65
C LEU A 137 14.55 -4.67 8.79
N LEU A 138 13.78 -4.99 9.82
CA LEU A 138 14.25 -5.84 10.93
C LEU A 138 14.53 -7.27 10.44
N VAL A 139 13.63 -7.87 9.66
CA VAL A 139 13.79 -9.24 9.13
C VAL A 139 15.00 -9.34 8.20
N VAL A 140 15.23 -8.36 7.33
CA VAL A 140 16.35 -8.36 6.38
C VAL A 140 17.72 -8.22 7.07
N ASN A 141 17.75 -7.61 8.25
CA ASN A 141 18.96 -7.35 9.05
C ASN A 141 19.26 -8.40 10.14
N VAL A 142 18.38 -9.41 10.30
CA VAL A 142 18.60 -10.61 11.12
C VAL A 142 19.26 -11.70 10.29
#